data_AF-A0A9D1APW6-F1
#
_entry.id   AF-A0A9D1APW6-F1
#
_cell.length_a   1.000
_cell.length_b   1.000
_cell.length_c   1.000
_cell.angle_alpha   90.00
_cell.angle_beta   90.00
_cell.angle_gamma   90.00
#
_symmetry.space_group_name_H-M   'P 1'
#
loop_
_entity.id
_entity.type
_entity.pdbx_description
1 polymer ?
#
loop_
_entity_poly.entity_id
_entity_poly.type
_entity_poly.pdbx_seq_one_letter_code
_entity_poly.pdbx_strand_id
1 'polypeptide(L)'
;YTYASDTPENGGYGEDAVIGFDNGLSAVQALKNGQVDCVIIDNAPAQSFVAENPGLKILDTEWVTEDYAIGVAKGNTALLDAINGALAELIADGTVQGIIDTYITAE
;
A
#
# COMPACT_ATOMS: atom_id res chain seq x y z
N TYR A 1 3.73 -2.10 12.38
CA TYR A 1 4.47 -1.07 13.14
C TYR A 1 5.94 -1.44 13.33
N THR A 2 6.25 -2.65 13.80
CA THR A 2 7.64 -3.13 14.04
C THR A 2 8.58 -3.12 12.82
N TYR A 3 8.06 -2.97 11.60
CA TYR A 3 8.87 -2.86 10.36
C TYR A 3 8.96 -1.44 9.79
N ALA A 4 8.29 -0.45 10.41
CA ALA A 4 8.29 0.93 9.94
C ALA A 4 9.48 1.75 10.47
N SER A 5 10.11 1.30 11.56
CA SER A 5 11.36 1.85 12.04
C SER A 5 12.17 0.77 12.72
N ASP A 6 13.47 0.69 12.43
CA ASP A 6 14.40 -0.13 13.20
C ASP A 6 14.62 0.50 14.59
N THR A 7 15.21 -0.27 15.49
CA THR A 7 15.64 0.20 16.80
C THR A 7 16.68 1.32 16.69
N PRO A 8 16.76 2.25 17.67
CA PRO A 8 17.81 3.26 17.70
C PRO A 8 19.23 2.70 17.66
N GLU A 9 19.45 1.52 18.26
CA GLU A 9 20.74 0.81 18.25
C GLU A 9 21.17 0.38 16.85
N ASN A 10 20.22 0.15 15.94
CA ASN A 10 20.45 -0.19 14.54
C ASN A 10 20.33 1.04 13.61
N GLY A 11 20.22 2.25 14.18
CA GLY A 11 20.14 3.51 13.43
C GLY A 11 18.73 3.90 12.95
N GLY A 12 17.69 3.25 13.45
CA GLY A 12 16.29 3.67 13.25
C GLY A 12 15.81 4.68 14.30
N TYR A 13 14.53 5.03 14.25
CA TYR A 13 13.89 5.96 15.19
C TYR A 13 13.14 5.23 16.32
N GLY A 14 13.01 3.90 16.25
CA GLY A 14 12.29 3.08 17.23
C GLY A 14 10.77 3.12 17.08
N GLU A 15 10.08 2.17 17.71
CA GLU A 15 8.61 2.02 17.62
C GLU A 15 7.87 3.23 18.22
N ASP A 16 8.46 3.92 19.21
CA ASP A 16 7.87 5.11 19.85
C ASP A 16 7.71 6.30 18.88
N ALA A 17 8.46 6.30 17.77
CA ALA A 17 8.35 7.30 16.70
C ALA A 17 7.31 6.92 15.63
N VAL A 18 6.65 5.76 15.76
CA VAL A 18 5.68 5.25 14.79
C VAL A 18 4.28 5.28 15.38
N ILE A 19 3.38 6.02 14.74
CA ILE A 19 1.98 6.11 15.14
C ILE A 19 1.12 5.32 14.16
N GLY A 20 0.33 4.40 14.71
CA GLY A 20 -0.64 3.63 13.95
C GLY A 20 -1.99 4.31 13.80
N PHE A 21 -2.57 4.21 12.61
CA PHE A 21 -3.90 4.71 12.30
C PHE A 21 -4.75 3.58 11.70
N ASP A 22 -6.05 3.62 11.97
CA ASP A 22 -6.99 2.59 11.50
C ASP A 22 -7.16 2.58 9.97
N ASN A 23 -6.88 3.69 9.30
CA ASN A 23 -6.97 3.82 7.84
C ASN A 23 -6.12 4.98 7.30
N GLY A 24 -5.89 5.00 5.99
CA GLY A 24 -5.10 6.02 5.31
C GLY A 24 -5.65 7.43 5.43
N LEU A 25 -6.98 7.61 5.43
CA LEU A 25 -7.59 8.93 5.57
C LEU A 25 -7.23 9.56 6.91
N SER A 26 -7.33 8.81 8.01
CA SER A 26 -6.95 9.28 9.34
C SER A 26 -5.47 9.65 9.43
N ALA A 27 -4.57 8.87 8.82
CA ALA A 27 -3.14 9.18 8.76
C ALA A 27 -2.85 10.46 7.97
N VAL A 28 -3.49 10.64 6.80
CA VAL A 28 -3.33 11.84 5.97
C VAL A 28 -3.87 13.10 6.66
N GLN A 29 -4.99 13.01 7.40
CA GLN A 29 -5.49 14.14 8.19
C GLN A 29 -4.52 14.50 9.33
N ALA A 30 -3.92 13.51 9.99
CA ALA A 30 -2.91 13.75 11.01
C ALA A 30 -1.68 14.48 10.45
N LEU A 31 -1.21 14.09 9.26
CA LEU A 31 -0.14 14.78 8.54
C LEU A 31 -0.50 16.24 8.23
N LYS A 32 -1.69 16.48 7.66
CA LYS A 32 -2.16 17.83 7.34
C LYS A 32 -2.30 18.74 8.57
N ASN A 33 -2.61 18.15 9.73
CA ASN A 33 -2.73 18.86 11.00
C ASN A 33 -1.38 19.00 11.74
N GLY A 34 -0.27 18.54 11.16
CA GLY A 34 1.07 18.63 11.75
C GLY A 34 1.29 17.71 12.95
N GLN A 35 0.53 16.63 13.07
CA GLN A 35 0.66 15.66 14.15
C GLN A 35 1.73 14.59 13.87
N VAL A 36 2.02 14.35 12.58
CA VAL A 36 3.08 13.46 12.10
C VAL A 36 3.84 14.15 10.97
N ASP A 37 5.11 13.80 10.80
CA ASP A 37 5.98 14.41 9.77
C ASP A 37 5.83 13.75 8.40
N CYS A 38 5.44 12.46 8.36
CA CYS A 38 5.23 11.69 7.15
C CYS A 38 4.19 10.57 7.36
N VAL A 39 3.69 10.02 6.25
CA VAL A 39 2.80 8.86 6.24
C VAL A 39 3.42 7.79 5.35
N ILE A 40 3.53 6.57 5.88
CA ILE A 40 3.89 5.37 5.12
C ILE A 40 2.58 4.72 4.69
N ILE A 41 2.34 4.64 3.38
CA ILE A 41 1.15 4.04 2.79
C ILE A 41 1.46 3.58 1.36
N ASP A 42 0.72 2.58 0.90
CA ASP A 42 0.78 2.01 -0.44
C ASP A 42 0.72 3.09 -1.54
N ASN A 43 1.37 2.83 -2.67
CA ASN A 43 1.58 3.82 -3.74
C ASN A 43 0.26 4.33 -4.36
N ALA A 44 -0.68 3.45 -4.69
CA ALA A 44 -1.95 3.86 -5.32
C ALA A 44 -2.82 4.75 -4.40
N PRO A 45 -3.04 4.39 -3.11
CA PRO A 45 -3.65 5.31 -2.15
C PRO A 45 -2.87 6.63 -2.00
N ALA A 46 -1.53 6.60 -1.96
CA ALA A 46 -0.73 7.82 -1.87
C ALA A 46 -0.98 8.78 -3.05
N GLN A 47 -1.06 8.25 -4.28
CA GLN A 47 -1.38 9.01 -5.49
C GLN A 47 -2.77 9.65 -5.39
N SER A 48 -3.77 8.88 -4.98
CA SER A 48 -5.13 9.39 -4.77
C SER A 48 -5.17 10.52 -3.72
N PHE A 49 -4.51 10.34 -2.58
CA PHE A 49 -4.48 11.38 -1.54
C PHE A 49 -3.74 12.64 -1.97
N VAL A 50 -2.61 12.51 -2.67
CA VAL A 50 -1.85 13.68 -3.15
C VAL A 50 -2.62 14.46 -4.21
N ALA A 51 -3.32 13.77 -5.12
CA ALA A 51 -4.19 14.41 -6.12
C ALA A 51 -5.32 15.22 -5.48
N GLU A 52 -5.92 14.72 -4.38
CA GLU A 52 -7.03 15.39 -3.68
C GLU A 52 -6.58 16.44 -2.65
N ASN A 53 -5.30 16.44 -2.23
CA ASN A 53 -4.80 17.27 -1.15
C ASN A 53 -3.59 18.11 -1.60
N PRO A 54 -3.82 19.30 -2.21
CA PRO A 54 -2.77 20.20 -2.62
C PRO A 54 -1.78 20.50 -1.47
N GLY A 55 -0.49 20.43 -1.77
CA GLY A 55 0.58 20.66 -0.81
C GLY A 55 1.17 19.39 -0.20
N LEU A 56 0.53 18.23 -0.37
CA LEU A 56 1.17 16.94 -0.14
C LEU A 56 2.01 16.53 -1.36
N LYS A 57 3.03 15.71 -1.12
CA LYS A 57 3.84 15.09 -2.18
C LYS A 57 4.24 13.67 -1.78
N ILE A 58 4.38 12.81 -2.78
CA ILE A 58 5.05 11.51 -2.62
C ILE A 58 6.56 11.76 -2.64
N LEU A 59 7.31 11.06 -1.80
CA LEU A 59 8.77 11.10 -1.84
C LEU A 59 9.28 10.12 -2.90
N ASP A 60 10.33 10.50 -3.63
CA ASP A 60 10.90 9.68 -4.72
C ASP A 60 11.55 8.38 -4.24
N THR A 61 11.73 8.22 -2.92
CA THR A 61 12.36 7.04 -2.32
C THR A 61 11.30 6.02 -1.97
N GLU A 62 11.41 4.84 -2.56
CA GLU A 62 10.63 3.67 -2.16
C GLU A 62 11.03 3.22 -0.76
N TRP A 63 10.04 3.00 0.11
CA TRP A 63 10.27 2.43 1.43
C TRP A 63 10.52 0.92 1.33
N VAL A 64 9.57 0.20 0.69
CA VAL A 64 9.62 -1.22 0.38
C VAL A 64 8.85 -1.44 -0.92
N THR A 65 9.34 -2.34 -1.78
CA THR A 65 8.61 -2.83 -2.95
C THR A 65 7.77 -4.03 -2.54
N GLU A 66 6.47 -4.01 -2.85
CA GLU A 66 5.51 -5.04 -2.43
C GLU A 66 4.79 -5.64 -3.63
N ASP A 67 4.69 -6.97 -3.64
CA ASP A 67 3.84 -7.70 -4.58
C ASP A 67 2.48 -7.98 -3.93
N TYR A 68 1.40 -7.57 -4.59
CA TYR A 68 0.04 -7.83 -4.12
C TYR A 68 -0.35 -9.28 -4.43
N ALA A 69 -0.96 -9.95 -3.44
CA ALA A 69 -1.42 -11.31 -3.57
C ALA A 69 -2.77 -11.53 -2.87
N ILE A 70 -3.51 -12.54 -3.35
CA ILE A 70 -4.75 -12.98 -2.72
C ILE A 70 -4.41 -14.00 -1.63
N GLY A 71 -4.61 -13.62 -0.37
CA GLY A 71 -4.38 -14.50 0.77
C GLY A 71 -5.45 -15.60 0.88
N VAL A 72 -5.01 -16.86 1.02
CA VAL A 72 -5.88 -18.02 1.28
C VAL A 72 -5.46 -18.74 2.56
N ALA A 73 -6.38 -19.48 3.17
CA ALA A 73 -6.08 -20.28 4.36
C ALA A 73 -4.96 -21.28 4.09
N LYS A 74 -3.97 -21.35 5.00
CA LYS A 74 -2.82 -22.25 4.87
C LYS A 74 -3.27 -23.70 4.70
N GLY A 75 -2.76 -24.36 3.67
CA GLY A 75 -3.09 -25.75 3.33
C GLY A 75 -4.35 -25.92 2.46
N ASN A 76 -5.10 -24.85 2.17
CA ASN A 76 -6.22 -24.90 1.24
C ASN A 76 -5.74 -24.80 -0.21
N THR A 77 -5.13 -25.88 -0.70
CA THR A 77 -4.59 -25.93 -2.07
C THR A 77 -5.69 -25.87 -3.12
N ALA A 78 -6.86 -26.45 -2.85
CA ALA A 78 -7.99 -26.43 -3.78
C ALA A 78 -8.44 -24.99 -4.11
N LEU A 79 -8.57 -24.12 -3.10
CA LEU A 79 -8.94 -22.72 -3.32
C LEU A 79 -7.79 -21.92 -3.96
N LEU A 80 -6.55 -22.18 -3.54
CA LEU A 80 -5.36 -21.57 -4.14
C LEU A 80 -5.31 -21.82 -5.65
N ASP A 81 -5.45 -23.08 -6.06
CA ASP A 81 -5.36 -23.49 -7.46
C ASP A 81 -6.53 -22.93 -8.28
N ALA A 82 -7.73 -22.90 -7.71
CA ALA A 82 -8.91 -22.32 -8.37
C ALA A 82 -8.75 -20.81 -8.60
N ILE A 83 -8.27 -20.06 -7.60
CA ILE A 83 -8.03 -18.62 -7.72
C ILE A 83 -6.94 -18.33 -8.75
N ASN A 84 -5.81 -19.04 -8.67
CA ASN A 84 -4.70 -18.84 -9.59
C ASN A 84 -5.08 -19.20 -11.03
N GLY A 85 -5.85 -20.27 -11.23
CA GLY A 85 -6.35 -20.66 -12.55
C GLY A 85 -7.27 -19.58 -13.15
N ALA A 86 -8.28 -19.14 -12.40
CA ALA A 86 -9.20 -18.10 -12.85
C ALA A 86 -8.46 -16.77 -13.12
N LEU A 87 -7.53 -16.38 -12.25
CA LEU A 87 -6.75 -15.16 -12.45
C LEU A 87 -5.88 -15.23 -13.71
N ALA A 88 -5.25 -16.38 -13.97
CA ALA A 88 -4.45 -16.58 -15.18
C ALA A 88 -5.30 -16.47 -16.46
N GLU A 89 -6.51 -17.04 -16.46
CA GLU A 89 -7.46 -16.91 -17.58
C GLU A 89 -7.87 -15.45 -17.81
N LEU A 90 -8.21 -14.71 -16.75
CA LEU A 90 -8.62 -13.30 -16.82
C LEU A 90 -7.47 -12.35 -17.20
N ILE A 91 -6.24 -12.71 -16.89
CA ILE A 91 -5.05 -11.99 -17.39
C ILE A 91 -4.90 -12.27 -18.89
N ALA A 92 -4.98 -13.55 -19.30
CA ALA A 92 -4.77 -13.96 -20.67
C ALA A 92 -5.82 -13.40 -21.65
N ASP A 93 -7.07 -13.25 -21.20
CA ASP A 93 -8.17 -12.70 -22.01
C ASP A 93 -8.26 -11.15 -21.98
N GLY A 94 -7.41 -10.49 -21.18
CA GLY A 94 -7.33 -9.03 -21.07
C GLY A 94 -8.34 -8.40 -20.11
N THR A 95 -9.18 -9.18 -19.43
CA THR A 95 -10.15 -8.66 -18.44
C THR A 95 -9.46 -7.91 -17.32
N VAL A 96 -8.36 -8.45 -16.78
CA VAL A 96 -7.59 -7.77 -15.72
C VAL A 96 -7.03 -6.43 -16.21
N GLN A 97 -6.51 -6.38 -17.44
CA GLN A 97 -6.01 -5.13 -18.00
C GLN A 97 -7.14 -4.11 -18.15
N GLY A 98 -8.32 -4.52 -18.62
CA GLY A 98 -9.48 -3.62 -18.72
C GLY A 98 -9.93 -3.06 -17.36
N ILE A 99 -9.81 -3.84 -16.28
CA ILE A 99 -10.07 -3.37 -14.92
C ILE A 99 -9.02 -2.34 -14.51
N ILE A 100 -7.73 -2.62 -14.73
CA ILE A 100 -6.64 -1.69 -14.44
C ILE A 100 -6.86 -0.37 -15.19
N ASP A 101 -7.10 -0.42 -16.50
CA ASP A 101 -7.33 0.77 -17.33
C ASP A 101 -8.53 1.61 -16.85
N THR A 102 -9.55 0.96 -16.27
CA THR A 102 -10.75 1.64 -15.77
C THR A 102 -10.51 2.37 -14.45
N TYR A 103 -9.71 1.77 -13.55
CA TYR A 103 -9.64 2.21 -12.14
C TYR A 103 -8.26 2.72 -11.70
N ILE A 104 -7.21 2.44 -12.46
CA ILE A 104 -5.83 2.82 -12.17
C ILE A 104 -5.32 3.62 -13.38
N THR A 105 -5.56 4.93 -13.36
CA THR A 105 -5.00 5.83 -14.36
C THR A 105 -3.50 5.98 -14.12
N ALA A 106 -2.68 5.44 -15.02
CA ALA A 106 -1.26 5.75 -15.07
C ALA A 106 -1.09 7.20 -15.56
N GLU A 107 -0.39 8.04 -14.78
CA GLU A 107 0.24 9.27 -15.28
C GLU A 107 1.67 8.99 -15.73
#